data_AF-D2AWA7-F1
#
_entry.id   AF-D2AWA7-F1
#
_cell.length_a   1.000
_cell.length_b   1.000
_cell.length_c   1.000
_cell.angle_alpha   90.00
_cell.angle_beta   90.00
_cell.angle_gamma   90.00
#
_symmetry.space_group_name_H-M   'P 1'
#
loop_
_entity.id
_entity.type
_entity.pdbx_description
1 polymer ?
#
loop_
_entity_poly.entity_id
_entity_poly.type
_entity_poly.pdbx_seq_one_letter_code
_entity_poly.pdbx_strand_id
1 'polypeptide(L)'
;MASTVRSSPTLRDTADRAHPAEEADRAPAASGDSSGHRFDDEDYPAYSMGRAAEMLGVTPAFLRSLGAAKLIEPQRSDGGHRRYSRYQLRLAARARELVDQGTALEAACRIIILEDQLAEALRINAELQHTRDQRP
;
A
#
# COMPACT_ATOMS: atom_id res chain seq x y z
N MET A 1 50.02 -40.04 36.21
CA MET A 1 50.02 -38.62 36.66
C MET A 1 49.70 -37.77 35.45
N ALA A 2 48.65 -36.97 35.29
CA ALA A 2 47.45 -36.62 36.05
C ALA A 2 46.41 -36.28 34.95
N SER A 3 45.31 -37.03 34.78
CA SER A 3 44.01 -36.84 35.44
C SER A 3 43.54 -35.39 35.43
N THR A 4 42.80 -34.99 34.38
CA THR A 4 41.96 -33.80 34.41
C THR A 4 40.54 -34.23 34.74
N VAL A 5 40.08 -33.75 35.88
CA VAL A 5 38.81 -34.03 36.57
C VAL A 5 37.98 -32.74 36.58
N ARG A 6 36.67 -32.87 36.32
CA ARG A 6 35.48 -32.11 36.82
C ARG A 6 34.47 -31.95 35.67
N SER A 7 33.35 -32.68 35.63
CA SER A 7 32.15 -32.62 36.50
C SER A 7 31.36 -31.30 36.40
N SER A 8 30.15 -31.43 35.83
CA SER A 8 28.98 -30.52 35.80
C SER A 8 28.42 -30.20 37.22
N PRO A 9 27.23 -29.57 37.43
CA PRO A 9 26.42 -28.57 36.69
C PRO A 9 26.02 -27.35 37.59
N THR A 10 25.26 -26.35 37.08
CA THR A 10 24.12 -25.70 37.80
C THR A 10 23.34 -24.69 36.91
N LEU A 11 22.03 -24.65 37.16
CA LEU A 11 20.97 -23.82 36.57
C LEU A 11 21.01 -22.33 36.95
N ARG A 12 20.58 -21.46 36.02
CA ARG A 12 19.42 -20.52 36.11
C ARG A 12 19.38 -19.65 34.85
N ASP A 13 18.38 -19.83 33.99
CA ASP A 13 17.08 -19.15 34.01
C ASP A 13 17.18 -17.67 33.59
N THR A 14 16.80 -17.39 32.34
CA THR A 14 15.81 -16.35 32.02
C THR A 14 15.28 -16.62 30.61
N ALA A 15 14.01 -17.04 30.59
CA ALA A 15 12.96 -16.82 29.60
C ALA A 15 13.41 -16.37 28.19
N ASP A 16 13.19 -17.18 27.15
CA ASP A 16 11.87 -17.32 26.49
C ASP A 16 11.39 -15.97 25.90
N ARG A 17 11.48 -15.80 24.58
CA ARG A 17 10.29 -15.92 23.72
C ARG A 17 10.61 -15.84 22.23
N ALA A 18 10.40 -16.96 21.55
CA ALA A 18 10.04 -17.00 20.15
C ALA A 18 8.57 -16.53 19.99
N HIS A 19 8.26 -15.83 18.90
CA HIS A 19 6.88 -15.75 18.42
C HIS A 19 6.80 -16.30 16.98
N PRO A 20 6.25 -17.52 16.82
CA PRO A 20 5.88 -18.12 15.54
C PRO A 20 4.50 -17.63 15.08
N ALA A 21 4.16 -17.97 13.84
CA ALA A 21 2.83 -17.88 13.28
C ALA A 21 1.81 -18.75 14.05
N GLU A 22 0.58 -18.27 14.23
CA GLU A 22 -0.70 -19.00 14.02
C GLU A 22 -1.93 -18.21 14.54
N GLU A 23 -2.94 -18.11 13.66
CA GLU A 23 -4.38 -18.40 13.84
C GLU A 23 -5.25 -17.90 15.03
N ALA A 24 -6.33 -17.18 14.64
CA ALA A 24 -7.74 -17.18 15.08
C ALA A 24 -8.22 -17.07 16.57
N ASP A 25 -9.15 -16.12 16.73
CA ASP A 25 -10.34 -16.05 17.61
C ASP A 25 -10.21 -15.74 19.12
N ARG A 26 -10.47 -14.47 19.49
CA ARG A 26 -11.44 -14.03 20.53
C ARG A 26 -11.50 -12.49 20.62
N ALA A 27 -12.69 -11.89 20.44
CA ALA A 27 -12.94 -10.47 20.73
C ALA A 27 -13.00 -10.16 22.24
N PRO A 28 -12.77 -8.90 22.63
CA PRO A 28 -13.82 -8.22 23.39
C PRO A 28 -14.15 -6.81 22.85
N ALA A 29 -15.43 -6.44 22.99
CA ALA A 29 -15.99 -5.14 22.64
C ALA A 29 -15.77 -4.11 23.77
N ALA A 30 -15.34 -2.90 23.43
CA ALA A 30 -16.17 -1.69 23.53
C ALA A 30 -15.37 -0.40 23.23
N SER A 31 -15.94 0.38 22.30
CA SER A 31 -15.92 1.86 22.23
C SER A 31 -14.70 2.56 21.63
N GLY A 32 -14.83 2.88 20.34
CA GLY A 32 -14.08 3.94 19.68
C GLY A 32 -14.11 3.78 18.17
N ASP A 33 -15.05 4.48 17.54
CA ASP A 33 -15.36 4.59 16.10
C ASP A 33 -14.13 4.93 15.22
N SER A 34 -13.19 3.98 15.12
CA SER A 34 -11.88 4.12 14.46
C SER A 34 -11.54 2.93 13.57
N SER A 35 -12.38 1.89 13.59
CA SER A 35 -12.26 0.70 12.76
C SER A 35 -12.62 1.00 11.30
N GLY A 36 -13.55 1.93 11.02
CA GLY A 36 -13.82 2.39 9.65
C GLY A 36 -12.65 3.12 8.99
N HIS A 37 -11.82 3.80 9.78
CA HIS A 37 -10.78 4.69 9.27
C HIS A 37 -9.47 3.99 8.84
N ARG A 38 -9.25 2.72 9.23
CA ARG A 38 -8.02 1.95 8.89
C ARG A 38 -8.20 0.95 7.75
N PHE A 39 -9.43 0.52 7.46
CA PHE A 39 -9.73 -0.31 6.28
C PHE A 39 -9.81 0.51 4.99
N ASP A 40 -9.90 1.84 5.13
CA ASP A 40 -9.86 2.84 4.06
C ASP A 40 -8.49 3.53 3.94
N ASP A 41 -7.42 2.95 4.50
CA ASP A 41 -6.06 3.38 4.15
C ASP A 41 -5.80 2.97 2.70
N GLU A 42 -6.27 3.84 1.82
CA GLU A 42 -6.30 3.62 0.38
C GLU A 42 -4.89 3.57 -0.22
N ASP A 43 -3.91 4.05 0.55
CA ASP A 43 -2.48 4.06 0.26
C ASP A 43 -1.75 2.86 0.85
N TYR A 44 -2.41 2.03 1.70
CA TYR A 44 -1.81 0.81 2.22
C TYR A 44 -1.53 -0.20 1.09
N PRO A 45 -0.26 -0.63 0.91
CA PRO A 45 0.15 -1.46 -0.21
C PRO A 45 -0.19 -2.95 0.04
N ALA A 46 -1.49 -3.28 0.04
CA ALA A 46 -2.00 -4.63 0.30
C ALA A 46 -1.85 -5.59 -0.89
N TYR A 47 -1.84 -5.08 -2.12
CA TYR A 47 -2.07 -5.92 -3.31
C TYR A 47 -0.76 -6.31 -3.98
N SER A 48 -0.53 -7.61 -4.16
CA SER A 48 0.60 -8.10 -4.95
C SER A 48 0.36 -7.91 -6.45
N MET A 49 1.43 -7.92 -7.24
CA MET A 49 1.39 -7.80 -8.70
C MET A 49 0.34 -8.71 -9.39
N GLY A 50 0.34 -10.00 -9.03
CA GLY A 50 -0.58 -10.97 -9.64
C GLY A 50 -2.02 -10.70 -9.27
N ARG A 51 -2.27 -10.38 -8.00
CA ARG A 51 -3.62 -10.07 -7.51
C ARG A 51 -4.16 -8.77 -8.11
N ALA A 52 -3.31 -7.75 -8.21
CA ALA A 52 -3.63 -6.48 -8.86
C ALA A 52 -4.02 -6.68 -10.34
N ALA A 53 -3.24 -7.48 -11.07
CA ALA A 53 -3.49 -7.80 -12.48
C ALA A 53 -4.83 -8.53 -12.66
N GLU A 54 -5.09 -9.54 -11.83
CA GLU A 54 -6.34 -10.32 -11.83
C GLU A 54 -7.56 -9.43 -11.54
N MET A 55 -7.50 -8.60 -10.48
CA MET A 55 -8.60 -7.72 -10.08
C MET A 55 -8.98 -6.71 -11.17
N LEU A 56 -8.00 -6.24 -11.93
CA LEU A 56 -8.20 -5.24 -12.98
C LEU A 56 -8.45 -5.86 -14.36
N GLY A 57 -8.34 -7.19 -14.48
CA GLY A 57 -8.43 -7.88 -15.79
C GLY A 57 -7.32 -7.48 -16.76
N VAL A 58 -6.16 -7.06 -16.26
CA VAL A 58 -5.02 -6.59 -17.06
C VAL A 58 -3.84 -7.54 -16.96
N THR A 59 -2.88 -7.43 -17.87
CA THR A 59 -1.66 -8.23 -17.78
C THR A 59 -0.68 -7.63 -16.75
N PRO A 60 0.18 -8.45 -16.12
CA PRO A 60 1.28 -7.92 -15.33
C PRO A 60 2.23 -7.03 -16.16
N ALA A 61 2.31 -7.21 -17.48
CA ALA A 61 3.09 -6.32 -18.34
C ALA A 61 2.51 -4.90 -18.35
N PHE A 62 1.19 -4.76 -18.42
CA PHE A 62 0.50 -3.47 -18.38
C PHE A 62 0.82 -2.68 -17.10
N LEU A 63 0.69 -3.31 -15.92
CA LEU A 63 1.02 -2.68 -14.64
C LEU A 63 2.51 -2.29 -14.52
N ARG A 64 3.43 -3.02 -15.18
CA ARG A 64 4.84 -2.62 -15.27
C ARG A 64 5.01 -1.39 -16.16
N SER A 65 4.31 -1.32 -17.29
CA SER A 65 4.34 -0.17 -18.20
C SER A 65 3.80 1.09 -17.51
N LEU A 66 2.72 0.99 -16.72
CA LEU A 66 2.24 2.11 -15.90
C LEU A 66 3.29 2.61 -14.89
N GLY A 67 4.04 1.69 -14.28
CA GLY A 67 5.14 2.05 -13.39
C GLY A 67 6.31 2.70 -14.13
N ALA A 68 6.60 2.30 -15.36
CA ALA A 68 7.62 2.94 -16.20
C ALA A 68 7.22 4.37 -16.60
N ALA A 69 5.93 4.58 -16.90
CA ALA A 69 5.34 5.88 -17.19
C ALA A 69 5.15 6.76 -15.93
N LYS A 70 5.58 6.29 -14.74
CA LYS A 70 5.46 6.99 -13.45
C LYS A 70 4.04 7.35 -13.03
N LEU A 71 3.03 6.70 -13.59
CA LEU A 71 1.66 6.85 -13.12
C LEU A 71 1.47 6.20 -11.74
N ILE A 72 2.20 5.12 -11.49
CA ILE A 72 2.10 4.33 -10.26
C ILE A 72 3.51 4.02 -9.75
N GLU A 73 3.74 4.28 -8.46
CA GLU A 73 4.99 3.96 -7.77
C GLU A 73 4.79 2.80 -6.80
N PRO A 74 4.99 1.54 -7.24
CA PRO A 74 4.78 0.40 -6.35
C PRO A 74 5.80 0.39 -5.23
N GLN A 75 5.33 0.24 -4.00
CA GLN A 75 6.21 -0.03 -2.87
C GLN A 75 6.81 -1.43 -3.00
N ARG A 76 8.05 -1.59 -2.58
CA ARG A 76 8.71 -2.91 -2.53
C ARG A 76 8.64 -3.41 -1.10
N SER A 77 8.16 -4.64 -0.92
CA SER A 77 8.31 -5.32 0.36
C SER A 77 9.77 -5.69 0.61
N ASP A 78 10.10 -6.07 1.85
CA ASP A 78 11.43 -6.60 2.22
C ASP A 78 11.84 -7.82 1.38
N GLY A 79 10.85 -8.56 0.84
CA GLY A 79 11.05 -9.67 -0.10
C GLY A 79 11.18 -9.27 -1.58
N GLY A 80 11.25 -7.97 -1.89
CA GLY A 80 11.44 -7.46 -3.25
C GLY A 80 10.20 -7.46 -4.15
N HIS A 81 9.04 -7.90 -3.63
CA HIS A 81 7.80 -7.95 -4.39
C HIS A 81 7.14 -6.56 -4.48
N ARG A 82 6.64 -6.23 -5.67
CA ARG A 82 5.86 -5.01 -5.91
C ARG A 82 4.51 -5.13 -5.21
N ARG A 83 4.21 -4.13 -4.38
CA ARG A 83 2.93 -3.97 -3.71
C ARG A 83 2.26 -2.69 -4.18
N TYR A 84 0.96 -2.79 -4.38
CA TYR A 84 0.11 -1.74 -4.88
C TYR A 84 -0.91 -1.35 -3.83
N SER A 85 -1.14 -0.06 -3.70
CA SER A 85 -2.24 0.47 -2.90
C SER A 85 -3.55 0.44 -3.67
N ARG A 86 -4.67 0.62 -2.97
CA ARG A 86 -5.99 0.65 -3.62
C ARG A 86 -6.13 1.89 -4.53
N TYR A 87 -5.54 3.01 -4.13
CA TYR A 87 -5.47 4.23 -4.95
C TYR A 87 -4.77 3.94 -6.28
N GLN A 88 -3.62 3.27 -6.23
CA GLN A 88 -2.87 2.89 -7.42
C GLN A 88 -3.65 1.95 -8.35
N LEU A 89 -4.47 1.04 -7.79
CA LEU A 89 -5.34 0.20 -8.61
C LEU A 89 -6.45 1.00 -9.30
N ARG A 90 -7.00 2.05 -8.65
CA ARG A 90 -7.96 2.96 -9.29
C ARG A 90 -7.34 3.70 -10.47
N LEU A 91 -6.12 4.21 -10.30
CA LEU A 91 -5.38 4.86 -11.40
C LEU A 91 -5.12 3.88 -12.55
N ALA A 92 -4.72 2.64 -12.24
CA ALA A 92 -4.51 1.61 -13.25
C ALA A 92 -5.79 1.25 -14.02
N ALA A 93 -6.93 1.14 -13.32
CA ALA A 93 -8.23 0.88 -13.94
C ALA A 93 -8.59 1.98 -14.94
N ARG A 94 -8.39 3.25 -14.55
CA ARG A 94 -8.67 4.40 -15.40
C ARG A 94 -7.73 4.48 -16.61
N ALA A 95 -6.45 4.16 -16.40
CA ALA A 95 -5.49 4.09 -17.50
C ALA A 95 -5.89 3.01 -18.51
N ARG A 96 -6.35 1.84 -18.04
CA ARG A 96 -6.88 0.78 -18.91
C ARG A 96 -8.08 1.28 -19.71
N GLU A 97 -9.00 2.00 -19.08
CA GLU A 97 -10.19 2.51 -19.76
C GLU A 97 -9.83 3.45 -20.91
N LEU A 98 -8.91 4.40 -20.67
CA LEU A 98 -8.43 5.32 -21.71
C LEU A 98 -7.70 4.57 -22.84
N VAL A 99 -6.91 3.56 -22.52
CA VAL A 99 -6.20 2.73 -23.50
C VAL A 99 -7.17 1.93 -24.36
N ASP A 100 -8.21 1.37 -23.75
CA ASP A 100 -9.25 0.61 -24.47
C ASP A 100 -10.11 1.50 -25.37
N GLN A 101 -10.20 2.81 -25.07
CA GLN A 101 -10.78 3.81 -25.96
C GLN A 101 -9.86 4.22 -27.13
N GLY A 102 -8.64 3.66 -27.20
CA GLY A 102 -7.66 3.94 -28.25
C GLY A 102 -6.63 5.02 -27.90
N THR A 103 -6.58 5.47 -26.65
CA THR A 103 -5.55 6.42 -26.20
C THR A 103 -4.22 5.70 -26.02
N ALA A 104 -3.12 6.28 -26.49
CA ALA A 104 -1.80 5.73 -26.21
C ALA A 104 -1.53 5.70 -24.69
N LEU A 105 -0.89 4.63 -24.19
CA LEU A 105 -0.62 4.46 -22.75
C LEU A 105 0.04 5.69 -22.12
N GLU A 106 1.08 6.22 -22.75
CA GLU A 106 1.79 7.42 -22.29
C GLU A 106 0.87 8.65 -22.20
N ALA A 107 -0.02 8.81 -23.19
CA ALA A 107 -0.99 9.90 -23.18
C ALA A 107 -2.04 9.69 -22.06
N ALA A 108 -2.53 8.46 -21.87
CA ALA A 108 -3.46 8.12 -20.79
C ALA A 108 -2.84 8.40 -19.41
N CYS A 109 -1.58 7.98 -19.18
CA CYS A 109 -0.85 8.28 -17.95
C CYS A 109 -0.74 9.79 -17.72
N ARG A 110 -0.36 10.55 -18.75
CA ARG A 110 -0.22 12.00 -18.65
C ARG A 110 -1.53 12.72 -18.37
N ILE A 111 -2.63 12.29 -19.01
CA ILE A 111 -3.97 12.82 -18.78
C ILE A 111 -4.35 12.65 -17.31
N ILE A 112 -4.21 11.43 -16.78
CA ILE A 112 -4.58 11.12 -15.39
C ILE A 112 -3.78 11.96 -14.39
N ILE A 113 -2.46 12.09 -14.58
CA ILE A 113 -1.60 12.92 -13.71
C ILE A 113 -2.06 14.37 -13.72
N LEU A 114 -2.40 14.93 -14.89
CA LEU A 114 -2.83 16.31 -15.01
C LEU A 114 -4.20 16.55 -14.38
N GLU A 115 -5.12 15.59 -14.49
CA GLU A 115 -6.43 15.68 -13.85
C GLU A 115 -6.33 15.61 -12.33
N ASP A 116 -5.42 14.79 -11.80
CA ASP A 116 -5.14 14.73 -10.36
C ASP A 116 -4.56 16.07 -9.85
N GLN A 117 -3.59 16.63 -10.58
CA GLN A 117 -3.03 17.95 -10.28
C GLN A 117 -4.08 19.07 -10.37
N LEU A 118 -4.98 18.99 -11.35
CA LEU A 118 -6.07 19.95 -11.51
C LEU A 118 -7.06 19.85 -10.35
N ALA A 119 -7.46 18.64 -9.98
CA ALA A 119 -8.37 18.41 -8.85
C ALA A 119 -7.78 18.98 -7.55
N GLU A 120 -6.50 18.73 -7.30
CA GLU A 120 -5.80 19.24 -6.12
C GLU A 120 -5.71 20.78 -6.13
N ALA A 121 -5.33 21.37 -7.27
CA ALA A 121 -5.27 22.83 -7.41
C ALA A 121 -6.64 23.49 -7.19
N LEU A 122 -7.72 22.89 -7.70
CA LEU A 122 -9.08 23.37 -7.50
C LEU A 122 -9.49 23.28 -6.02
N ARG A 123 -9.14 22.19 -5.32
CA ARG A 123 -9.41 22.03 -3.89
C ARG A 123 -8.70 23.11 -3.07
N ILE A 124 -7.41 23.31 -3.28
CA ILE A 124 -6.62 24.35 -2.59
C ILE A 124 -7.20 25.74 -2.87
N ASN A 125 -7.56 26.03 -4.12
CA ASN A 125 -8.15 27.32 -4.47
C ASN A 125 -9.49 27.55 -3.77
N ALA A 126 -10.35 26.55 -3.66
CA ALA A 126 -11.61 26.64 -2.95
C ALA A 126 -11.40 26.91 -1.44
N GLU A 127 -10.44 26.23 -0.81
CA GLU A 127 -10.08 26.46 0.61
C GLU A 127 -9.53 27.87 0.85
N LEU A 128 -8.68 28.36 -0.07
CA LEU A 128 -8.13 29.71 0.00
C LEU A 128 -9.20 30.79 -0.23
N GLN A 129 -10.15 30.56 -1.14
CA GLN A 129 -11.30 31.44 -1.35
C GLN A 129 -12.15 31.49 -0.08
N HIS A 130 -12.47 30.33 0.49
CA HIS A 130 -13.22 30.25 1.74
C HIS A 130 -12.55 31.00 2.90
N THR A 131 -11.22 30.86 3.04
CA THR A 131 -10.44 31.57 4.06
C THR A 131 -10.42 33.08 3.82
N ARG A 132 -10.34 33.52 2.55
CA ARG A 132 -10.39 34.95 2.19
C ARG A 132 -11.75 35.57 2.50
N ASP A 133 -12.83 34.86 2.20
CA ASP A 133 -14.20 35.34 2.42
C ASP A 133 -14.57 35.37 3.91
N GLN A 134 -13.88 34.58 4.75
CA GLN A 134 -14.07 34.55 6.21
C GLN A 134 -13.26 35.60 6.97
N ARG A 135 -12.37 36.35 6.30
CA ARG A 135 -11.59 37.42 6.95
C ARG A 135 -12.38 38.73 6.89
N PRO A 136 -12.86 39.27 8.03
CA PRO A 136 -13.67 40.49 8.08
C PRO A 136 -12.86 41.75 7.75
#